data_AF-A0A2T4H377-F1
#
_entry.id   AF-A0A2T4H377-F1
#
_cell.length_a   1.000
_cell.length_b   1.000
_cell.length_c   1.000
_cell.angle_alpha   90.00
_cell.angle_beta   90.00
_cell.angle_gamma   90.00
#
_symmetry.space_group_name_H-M   'P 1'
#
loop_
_entity.id
_entity.type
_entity.pdbx_description
1 polymer ?
#
loop_
_entity_poly.entity_id
_entity_poly.type
_entity_poly.pdbx_seq_one_letter_code
_entity_poly.pdbx_strand_id
1 'polypeptide(L)'
;MTEIPTQIVTALGKTDLAGKYEAQQLDLKGEFQKAWAPGGKLANRTQTAYALSVGFNLFNDEGQRHKAVETLREIIRENDYLVGTGFAGTSPLGFALKDANATDDFYRTLLQEKLIQVR
;
A
#
# COMPACT_ATOMS: atom_id res chain seq x y z
N MET A 1 -2.56 -2.02 -10.83
CA MET A 1 -2.34 -3.48 -10.97
C MET A 1 -1.94 -3.83 -12.42
N THR A 2 -1.00 -3.08 -13.01
CA THR A 2 -0.45 -3.32 -14.37
C THR A 2 1.05 -3.61 -14.34
N GLU A 3 1.72 -3.35 -13.20
CA GLU A 3 3.15 -3.57 -13.01
C GLU A 3 3.58 -5.03 -13.23
N ILE A 4 2.87 -5.99 -12.65
CA ILE A 4 3.20 -7.43 -12.81
C ILE A 4 3.08 -7.85 -14.30
N PRO A 5 1.99 -7.55 -15.01
CA PRO A 5 1.94 -7.74 -16.47
C PRO A 5 3.10 -7.07 -17.20
N THR A 6 3.47 -5.83 -16.87
CA THR A 6 4.66 -5.15 -17.46
C THR A 6 5.92 -5.99 -17.25
N GLN A 7 6.22 -6.40 -16.02
CA GLN A 7 7.39 -7.22 -15.70
C GLN A 7 7.42 -8.54 -16.50
N ILE A 8 6.27 -9.21 -16.61
CA ILE A 8 6.13 -10.46 -17.36
C ILE A 8 6.44 -10.24 -18.85
N VAL A 9 5.82 -9.24 -19.49
CA VAL A 9 6.00 -9.04 -20.93
C VAL A 9 7.39 -8.50 -21.29
N THR A 10 8.00 -7.72 -20.38
CA THR A 10 9.40 -7.32 -20.49
C THR A 10 10.34 -8.53 -20.43
N ALA A 11 10.14 -9.44 -19.46
CA ALA A 11 10.93 -10.68 -19.37
C ALA A 11 10.78 -11.59 -20.60
N LEU A 12 9.64 -11.52 -21.29
CA LEU A 12 9.37 -12.23 -22.54
C LEU A 12 9.87 -11.50 -23.80
N GLY A 13 10.53 -10.34 -23.67
CA GLY A 13 11.04 -9.56 -24.80
C GLY A 13 9.96 -8.84 -25.62
N LYS A 14 8.73 -8.71 -25.11
CA LYS A 14 7.61 -8.06 -25.79
C LYS A 14 7.56 -6.55 -25.48
N THR A 15 8.54 -5.82 -26.01
CA THR A 15 8.77 -4.39 -25.71
C THR A 15 7.57 -3.48 -26.00
N ASP A 16 6.85 -3.70 -27.10
CA ASP A 16 5.68 -2.88 -27.45
C ASP A 16 4.56 -3.02 -26.42
N LEU A 17 4.36 -4.24 -25.93
CA LEU A 17 3.34 -4.53 -24.93
C LEU A 17 3.76 -4.03 -23.54
N ALA A 18 5.07 -4.05 -23.23
CA ALA A 18 5.61 -3.45 -22.02
C ALA A 18 5.31 -1.95 -21.98
N GLY A 19 5.66 -1.21 -23.05
CA GLY A 19 5.40 0.23 -23.14
C GLY A 19 3.91 0.57 -23.02
N LYS A 20 3.02 -0.28 -23.56
CA LYS A 20 1.57 -0.11 -23.38
C LYS A 20 1.14 -0.23 -21.93
N TYR A 21 1.63 -1.24 -21.20
CA TYR A 21 1.25 -1.44 -19.79
C TYR A 21 1.87 -0.39 -18.86
N GLU A 22 3.06 0.12 -19.18
CA GLU A 22 3.68 1.25 -18.48
C GLU A 22 2.85 2.52 -18.62
N ALA A 23 2.40 2.86 -19.84
CA ALA A 23 1.52 4.01 -20.06
C ALA A 23 0.22 3.86 -19.27
N GLN A 24 -0.41 2.68 -19.31
CA GLN A 24 -1.61 2.39 -18.52
C GLN A 24 -1.38 2.46 -17.01
N GLN A 25 -0.20 2.08 -16.52
CA GLN A 25 0.15 2.19 -15.11
C GLN A 25 0.14 3.64 -14.65
N LEU A 26 0.74 4.55 -15.43
CA LEU A 26 0.78 5.97 -15.11
C LEU A 26 -0.62 6.58 -15.10
N ASP A 27 -1.42 6.28 -16.13
CA ASP A 27 -2.80 6.76 -16.24
C ASP A 27 -3.66 6.29 -15.06
N LEU A 28 -3.64 4.98 -14.76
CA LEU A 28 -4.42 4.40 -13.67
C LEU A 28 -3.97 4.89 -12.29
N LYS A 29 -2.68 5.19 -12.10
CA LYS A 29 -2.18 5.82 -10.87
C LYS A 29 -2.76 7.23 -10.72
N GLY A 30 -2.81 8.01 -11.80
CA GLY A 30 -3.47 9.31 -11.82
C GLY A 30 -4.97 9.21 -11.48
N GLU A 31 -5.69 8.27 -12.09
CA GLU A 31 -7.12 8.04 -11.81
C GLU A 31 -7.36 7.55 -10.37
N PHE A 32 -6.49 6.68 -9.85
CA PHE A 32 -6.54 6.25 -8.46
C PHE A 32 -6.43 7.44 -7.50
N GLN A 33 -5.49 8.35 -7.75
CA GLN A 33 -5.30 9.54 -6.90
C GLN A 33 -6.53 10.44 -6.91
N LYS A 34 -7.15 10.65 -8.08
CA LYS A 34 -8.39 11.45 -8.18
C LYS A 34 -9.54 10.81 -7.41
N ALA A 35 -9.72 9.49 -7.54
CA ALA A 35 -10.86 8.77 -6.96
C ALA A 35 -10.70 8.49 -5.46
N TRP A 36 -9.49 8.11 -5.04
CA TRP A 36 -9.25 7.51 -3.72
C TRP A 36 -8.31 8.30 -2.82
N ALA A 37 -7.56 9.27 -3.35
CA ALA A 37 -6.66 10.10 -2.57
C ALA A 37 -6.78 11.61 -2.89
N PRO A 38 -8.00 12.18 -2.99
CA PRO A 38 -8.16 13.59 -3.33
C PRO A 38 -7.47 14.48 -2.28
N GLY A 39 -6.59 15.37 -2.74
CA GLY A 39 -5.79 16.22 -1.85
C GLY A 39 -4.67 15.48 -1.11
N GLY A 40 -4.29 14.28 -1.54
CA GLY A 40 -3.17 13.52 -0.98
C GLY A 40 -3.50 12.72 0.29
N LYS A 41 -4.78 12.63 0.66
CA LYS A 41 -5.27 11.81 1.78
C LYS A 41 -6.21 10.74 1.25
N LEU A 42 -6.01 9.48 1.67
CA LEU A 42 -6.88 8.38 1.27
C LEU A 42 -8.30 8.57 1.81
N ALA A 43 -9.29 8.22 0.98
CA ALA A 43 -10.71 8.32 1.31
C ALA A 43 -11.09 7.52 2.57
N ASN A 44 -10.42 6.38 2.77
CA ASN A 44 -10.61 5.51 3.93
C ASN A 44 -9.35 5.48 4.81
N ARG A 45 -9.48 5.87 6.08
CA ARG A 45 -8.39 5.80 7.07
C ARG A 45 -8.35 4.42 7.73
N THR A 46 -7.87 3.41 7.00
CA THR A 46 -7.77 2.01 7.45
C THR A 46 -6.39 1.41 7.19
N GLN A 47 -6.00 0.38 7.96
CA GLN A 47 -4.72 -0.32 7.73
C GLN A 47 -4.64 -0.87 6.29
N THR A 48 -5.72 -1.48 5.77
CA THR A 48 -5.75 -2.04 4.41
C THR A 48 -5.55 -0.98 3.33
N ALA A 49 -6.26 0.15 3.41
CA ALA A 49 -6.16 1.19 2.38
C ALA A 49 -4.74 1.76 2.29
N TYR A 50 -4.12 2.00 3.43
CA TYR A 50 -2.78 2.55 3.51
C TYR A 50 -1.70 1.51 3.18
N ALA A 51 -1.79 0.27 3.68
CA ALA A 51 -0.86 -0.79 3.34
C ALA A 51 -0.82 -1.09 1.83
N LEU A 52 -1.98 -1.15 1.18
CA LEU A 52 -2.07 -1.35 -0.27
C LEU A 52 -1.49 -0.17 -1.05
N SER A 53 -1.83 1.06 -0.67
CA SER A 53 -1.37 2.25 -1.39
C SER A 53 0.14 2.48 -1.26
N VAL A 54 0.70 2.18 -0.08
CA VAL A 54 2.15 2.22 0.15
C VAL A 54 2.84 1.08 -0.59
N GLY A 55 2.35 -0.16 -0.43
CA GLY A 55 2.97 -1.35 -1.01
C GLY A 55 2.92 -1.41 -2.54
N PHE A 56 1.90 -0.82 -3.17
CA PHE A 56 1.78 -0.74 -4.63
C PHE A 56 2.27 0.58 -5.22
N ASN A 57 2.97 1.40 -4.43
CA ASN A 57 3.53 2.69 -4.87
C ASN A 57 2.50 3.57 -5.60
N LEU A 58 1.30 3.75 -4.99
CA LEU A 58 0.20 4.47 -5.63
C LEU A 58 0.26 5.99 -5.46
N PHE A 59 1.22 6.51 -4.69
CA PHE A 59 1.38 7.95 -4.42
C PHE A 59 2.21 8.66 -5.48
N ASN A 60 1.86 9.91 -5.80
CA ASN A 60 2.51 10.66 -6.89
C ASN A 60 3.96 11.05 -6.59
N ASP A 61 4.27 11.26 -5.31
CA ASP A 61 5.58 11.68 -4.86
C ASP A 61 5.94 11.05 -3.50
N GLU A 62 7.23 11.07 -3.17
CA GLU A 62 7.75 10.52 -1.90
C GLU A 62 7.22 11.25 -0.67
N GLY A 63 6.86 12.54 -0.78
CA GLY A 63 6.28 13.29 0.33
C GLY A 63 4.89 12.79 0.71
N GLN A 64 4.04 12.52 -0.28
CA GLN A 64 2.73 11.87 -0.09
C GLN A 64 2.89 10.47 0.48
N ARG A 65 3.82 9.68 -0.09
CA ARG A 65 4.12 8.33 0.40
C ARG A 65 4.56 8.36 1.86
N HIS A 66 5.45 9.28 2.24
CA HIS A 66 5.93 9.42 3.61
C HIS A 66 4.79 9.77 4.58
N LYS A 67 3.93 10.75 4.23
CA LYS A 67 2.74 11.09 5.04
C LYS A 67 1.79 9.90 5.19
N ALA A 68 1.62 9.11 4.13
CA ALA A 68 0.80 7.92 4.18
C ALA A 68 1.39 6.83 5.08
N VAL A 69 2.70 6.62 5.04
CA VAL A 69 3.42 5.74 5.98
C VAL A 69 3.18 6.19 7.41
N GLU A 70 3.37 7.48 7.72
CA GLU A 70 3.15 7.98 9.09
C GLU A 70 1.69 7.78 9.53
N THR A 71 0.72 8.01 8.65
CA THR A 71 -0.68 7.72 8.94
C THR A 71 -0.94 6.22 9.16
N LEU A 72 -0.29 5.33 8.40
CA LEU A 72 -0.39 3.88 8.60
C LEU A 72 0.11 3.49 10.00
N ARG A 73 1.26 4.02 10.41
CA ARG A 73 1.85 3.79 11.72
C ARG A 73 0.96 4.33 12.84
N GLU A 74 0.36 5.51 12.65
CA GLU A 74 -0.66 6.04 13.57
C GLU A 74 -1.85 5.08 13.73
N ILE A 75 -2.45 4.61 12.63
CA ILE A 75 -3.59 3.68 12.67
C ILE A 75 -3.22 2.39 13.42
N ILE A 76 -2.01 1.86 13.19
CA ILE A 76 -1.52 0.67 13.88
C ILE A 76 -1.38 0.93 15.39
N ARG A 77 -0.77 2.05 15.77
CA ARG A 77 -0.59 2.45 17.18
C ARG A 77 -1.93 2.69 17.89
N GLU A 78 -2.86 3.37 17.24
CA GLU A 78 -4.21 3.63 17.75
C GLU A 78 -5.02 2.34 17.94
N ASN A 79 -4.70 1.29 17.18
CA ASN A 79 -5.33 -0.03 17.28
C ASN A 79 -4.57 -0.99 18.22
N ASP A 80 -3.74 -0.47 19.12
CA ASP A 80 -2.91 -1.26 20.05
C ASP A 80 -2.04 -2.31 19.34
N TYR A 81 -1.58 -2.01 18.13
CA TYR A 81 -0.84 -2.92 17.26
C TYR A 81 -1.60 -4.21 16.88
N LEU A 82 -2.93 -4.25 17.02
CA LEU A 82 -3.72 -5.39 16.56
C LEU A 82 -3.82 -5.37 15.02
N VAL A 83 -3.87 -6.55 14.41
CA VAL A 83 -4.07 -6.71 12.96
C VAL A 83 -5.50 -6.27 12.61
N GLY A 84 -5.63 -5.09 12.02
CA GLY A 84 -6.89 -4.49 11.55
C GLY A 84 -7.12 -4.64 10.04
N THR A 85 -6.46 -5.62 9.42
CA THR A 85 -6.57 -5.90 7.99
C THR A 85 -7.41 -7.15 7.73
N GLY A 86 -8.19 -7.12 6.66
CA GLY A 86 -8.75 -8.33 6.05
C GLY A 86 -7.79 -8.94 5.03
N PHE A 87 -8.27 -9.94 4.28
CA PHE A 87 -7.49 -10.73 3.31
C PHE A 87 -6.63 -9.88 2.35
N ALA A 88 -7.20 -8.80 1.81
CA ALA A 88 -6.49 -7.94 0.88
C ALA A 88 -5.32 -7.17 1.54
N GLY A 89 -5.41 -6.88 2.84
CA GLY A 89 -4.44 -6.04 3.55
C GLY A 89 -3.38 -6.80 4.35
N THR A 90 -3.67 -8.02 4.81
CA THR A 90 -2.76 -8.74 5.72
C THR A 90 -1.43 -9.11 5.06
N SER A 91 -1.48 -9.66 3.84
CA SER A 91 -0.26 -10.02 3.11
C SER A 91 0.65 -8.82 2.80
N PRO A 92 0.15 -7.67 2.29
CA PRO A 92 1.02 -6.54 1.98
C PRO A 92 1.48 -5.74 3.20
N LEU A 93 0.82 -5.85 4.37
CA LEU A 93 1.12 -5.01 5.55
C LEU A 93 2.59 -5.07 5.97
N GLY A 94 3.15 -6.27 6.11
CA GLY A 94 4.54 -6.44 6.55
C GLY A 94 5.54 -5.89 5.54
N PHE A 95 5.32 -6.10 4.24
CA PHE A 95 6.18 -5.56 3.20
C PHE A 95 6.11 -4.03 3.13
N ALA A 96 4.90 -3.45 3.22
CA ALA A 96 4.71 -2.01 3.23
C ALA A 96 5.43 -1.33 4.41
N LEU A 97 5.40 -1.94 5.61
CA LEU A 97 6.09 -1.43 6.79
C LEU A 97 7.61 -1.61 6.68
N LYS A 98 8.08 -2.76 6.19
CA LYS A 98 9.51 -3.02 5.96
C LYS A 98 10.10 -2.00 4.97
N ASP A 99 9.45 -1.80 3.83
CA ASP A 99 9.92 -0.88 2.77
C ASP A 99 9.81 0.60 3.19
N ALA A 100 9.08 0.86 4.28
CA ALA A 100 8.98 2.15 4.94
C ALA A 100 9.92 2.30 6.15
N ASN A 101 10.82 1.34 6.40
CA ASN A 101 11.71 1.28 7.56
C ASN A 101 10.97 1.33 8.92
N ALA A 102 9.74 0.79 8.96
CA ALA A 102 8.86 0.69 10.13
C ALA A 102 8.70 -0.79 10.57
N THR A 103 9.76 -1.57 10.45
CA THR A 103 9.76 -3.01 10.77
C THR A 103 9.47 -3.28 12.26
N ASP A 104 9.83 -2.34 13.13
CA ASP A 104 9.52 -2.39 14.56
C ASP A 104 8.01 -2.35 14.85
N ASP A 105 7.26 -1.51 14.14
CA ASP A 105 5.79 -1.48 14.21
C ASP A 105 5.19 -2.83 13.75
N PHE A 106 5.78 -3.45 12.71
CA PHE A 106 5.35 -4.78 12.26
C PHE A 106 5.65 -5.87 13.30
N TYR A 107 6.83 -5.86 13.94
CA TYR A 107 7.15 -6.82 15.00
C TYR A 107 6.20 -6.70 16.20
N ARG A 108 5.83 -5.48 16.59
CA ARG A 108 4.84 -5.26 17.67
C ARG A 108 3.48 -5.85 17.31
N THR A 109 3.10 -5.76 16.03
CA THR A 109 1.88 -6.36 15.49
C THR A 109 1.96 -7.89 15.47
N LEU A 110 3.10 -8.44 15.02
CA LEU A 110 3.36 -9.87 14.92
C LEU A 110 3.36 -10.57 16.29
N LEU A 111 3.81 -9.89 17.34
CA LEU A 111 3.90 -10.42 18.70
C LEU A 111 2.61 -10.22 19.52
N GLN A 112 1.53 -9.70 18.92
CA GLN A 112 0.24 -9.64 19.60
C GLN A 112 -0.39 -11.04 19.73
N GLU A 113 -0.76 -11.40 20.96
CA GLU A 113 -1.53 -12.62 21.25
C GLU A 113 -3.03 -12.35 21.37
N LYS A 114 -3.43 -11.07 21.37
CA LYS A 114 -4.82 -10.65 21.46
C LYS A 114 -5.45 -10.63 20.07
N LEU A 115 -6.72 -11.01 20.00
CA LEU A 115 -7.53 -10.84 18.79
C LEU A 115 -8.15 -9.45 18.75
N ILE A 116 -8.42 -8.96 17.53
CA ILE A 116 -9.16 -7.72 17.37
C ILE A 116 -10.56 -7.88 17.98
N GLN A 117 -10.96 -6.91 18.80
CA GLN A 117 -12.28 -6.88 19.41
C GLN A 117 -13.23 -6.24 18.40
N VAL A 118 -14.12 -7.03 17.81
CA VAL A 118 -15.20 -6.50 16.98
C VAL A 118 -16.19 -5.79 17.91
N ARG A 119 -16.30 -4.47 17.77
CA ARG A 119 -17.36 -3.69 18.43
C ARG A 119 -18.68 -3.87 17.70
#